data_AF-A0A4Y9FUB6-F1
#
_entry.id   AF-A0A4Y9FUB6-F1
#
_cell.length_a   1.000
_cell.length_b   1.000
_cell.length_c   1.000
_cell.angle_alpha   90.00
_cell.angle_beta   90.00
_cell.angle_gamma   90.00
#
_symmetry.space_group_name_H-M   'P 1'
#
loop_
_entity.id
_entity.type
_entity.pdbx_description
1 polymer ?
#
loop_
_entity_poly.entity_id
_entity_poly.type
_entity_poly.pdbx_seq_one_letter_code
_entity_poly.pdbx_strand_id
1 'polypeptide(L)'
;MGDLFDGYGSTLAPRKTIQGLPAFDEMFGHPGTGGDTAARDAYRELYHALARMTQDELRGRTESLASSYLAQGVTFDFAGEERPFPIDPVPRVIAYDEWARVEAGVKQRVRALEAFLEDAYGRRYCVRDGVLPAALIASSQYFYRQAAGIHPANGARIQVAGIDLIRDEHGEMRVLEDNVRVPSGVSYVISNRRVMAQTLPELFVSMQVRPVGDYPNKLLAALKAAAPPGIEDPNVVVLTPGVYNSAYFEHTLLARLMGVELVEGRDLTCTGGKVYMRTTRGLRRVDVIYRRVDDDFLDPLTFRADSMLGAPGLLLAARLGNVGICNAVGNGVADDKLLYTYVPDLIRYYLNEEPLLKNVDTWRLEDPGALEEVLDRLDELVVKPVDGSGGKGLVVGPDASPAELESLRKRLIADPRGWIAQPVVMLSTIPTLVEDGMRPRHADLRPFAVNDGSDIWVLPGGLTRVALPEGQLVVNSSQGGGSKDTWVVGGMAPNHVEYGQGTGLAGLVADQAATVTAAVPIVYEAQDEPSHSPQDHPGTAEQGEQQQQGRDSVDGSASVASARFARSATGWRPPAFERSAVLSQRPTAGGLAAPSAHPPRSLSERSESKRPGLPAAGGTSC
;
A
#
# COMPACT_ATOMS: atom_id res chain seq x y z
N MET A 1 12.04 38.78 -17.65
CA MET A 1 12.10 37.43 -17.08
C MET A 1 11.35 37.51 -15.77
N GLY A 2 10.28 36.73 -15.58
CA GLY A 2 9.79 36.47 -14.23
C GLY A 2 10.77 35.54 -13.52
N ASP A 3 10.82 35.61 -12.19
CA ASP A 3 11.41 34.52 -11.41
C ASP A 3 10.56 33.25 -11.63
N LEU A 4 11.20 32.08 -11.65
CA LEU A 4 10.49 30.80 -11.73
C LEU A 4 9.47 30.63 -10.59
N PHE A 5 9.74 31.27 -9.44
CA PHE A 5 8.91 31.29 -8.23
C PHE A 5 8.17 32.62 -8.03
N ASP A 6 8.04 33.47 -9.05
CA ASP A 6 7.27 34.71 -8.94
C ASP A 6 5.79 34.43 -8.60
N GLY A 7 5.25 35.16 -7.63
CA GLY A 7 3.93 34.92 -7.05
C GLY A 7 3.78 33.62 -6.21
N TYR A 8 4.84 32.83 -5.99
CA TYR A 8 4.73 31.57 -5.23
C TYR A 8 4.30 31.82 -3.77
N GLY A 9 4.98 32.75 -3.08
CA GLY A 9 4.66 33.09 -1.68
C GLY A 9 3.23 33.64 -1.50
N SER A 10 2.69 34.36 -2.49
CA SER A 10 1.31 34.86 -2.48
C SER A 10 0.26 33.82 -2.89
N THR A 11 0.67 32.64 -3.36
CA THR A 11 -0.22 31.51 -3.69
C THR A 11 -0.15 30.36 -2.66
N LEU A 12 0.53 30.56 -1.52
CA LEU A 12 0.54 29.67 -0.36
C LEU A 12 -0.80 29.69 0.42
N ALA A 13 -1.84 29.18 -0.26
CA ALA A 13 -3.18 28.81 0.20
C ALA A 13 -4.07 29.92 0.83
N PRO A 14 -5.25 30.23 0.24
CA PRO A 14 -6.33 30.89 0.98
C PRO A 14 -7.01 29.94 1.99
N ARG A 15 -6.85 28.62 1.82
CA ARG A 15 -7.43 27.56 2.65
C ARG A 15 -6.50 27.21 3.81
N LYS A 16 -7.08 27.04 5.00
CA LYS A 16 -6.37 26.82 6.28
C LYS A 16 -7.09 25.78 7.12
N THR A 17 -6.41 25.22 8.11
CA THR A 17 -7.05 24.43 9.17
C THR A 17 -8.01 25.30 10.00
N ILE A 18 -8.83 24.67 10.84
CA ILE A 18 -9.69 25.34 11.85
C ILE A 18 -8.86 26.27 12.76
N GLN A 19 -7.59 25.91 13.02
CA GLN A 19 -6.64 26.68 13.83
C GLN A 19 -5.96 27.84 13.05
N GLY A 20 -6.32 28.05 11.79
CA GLY A 20 -5.75 29.09 10.92
C GLY A 20 -4.37 28.75 10.33
N LEU A 21 -3.90 27.50 10.46
CA LEU A 21 -2.61 27.07 9.92
C LEU A 21 -2.71 26.84 8.39
N PRO A 22 -1.76 27.34 7.59
CA PRO A 22 -1.63 26.97 6.18
C PRO A 22 -1.03 25.56 6.05
N ALA A 23 -1.01 25.03 4.82
CA ALA A 23 -0.25 23.82 4.53
C ALA A 23 1.27 24.02 4.73
N PHE A 24 1.97 22.94 5.08
CA PHE A 24 3.42 22.91 5.13
C PHE A 24 3.98 22.84 3.69
N ASP A 25 4.74 23.84 3.24
CA ASP A 25 5.47 23.74 1.97
C ASP A 25 6.80 22.99 2.16
N GLU A 26 7.06 22.01 1.30
CA GLU A 26 8.26 21.16 1.37
C GLU A 26 9.54 21.91 0.94
N MET A 27 9.46 22.83 -0.03
CA MET A 27 10.63 23.57 -0.51
C MET A 27 10.92 24.80 0.35
N PHE A 28 9.89 25.53 0.76
CA PHE A 28 10.02 26.84 1.40
C PHE A 28 9.65 26.83 2.89
N GLY A 29 10.34 27.65 3.69
CA GLY A 29 9.85 28.03 5.01
C GLY A 29 8.61 28.94 4.90
N HIS A 30 7.87 29.11 6.00
CA HIS A 30 6.83 30.14 6.04
C HIS A 30 7.43 31.53 5.76
N PRO A 31 6.77 32.39 4.96
CA PRO A 31 7.23 33.75 4.73
C PRO A 31 7.29 34.52 6.05
N GLY A 32 8.48 35.04 6.38
CA GLY A 32 8.62 36.05 7.42
C GLY A 32 7.94 37.36 7.00
N THR A 33 7.83 38.31 7.93
CA THR A 33 7.26 39.65 7.68
C THR A 33 8.20 40.56 6.86
N GLY A 34 8.81 40.02 5.80
CA GLY A 34 9.89 40.63 5.03
C GLY A 34 10.09 40.07 3.60
N GLY A 35 9.09 39.38 3.04
CA GLY A 35 9.03 39.03 1.61
C GLY A 35 9.74 37.73 1.21
N ASP A 36 11.01 37.54 1.58
CA ASP A 36 11.82 36.43 1.09
C ASP A 36 11.54 35.10 1.83
N THR A 37 10.98 34.12 1.12
CA THR A 37 10.89 32.72 1.58
C THR A 37 12.21 31.98 1.31
N ALA A 38 13.02 31.78 2.34
CA ALA A 38 14.20 30.94 2.25
C ALA A 38 13.84 29.47 1.98
N ALA A 39 14.55 28.83 1.05
CA ALA A 39 14.43 27.40 0.79
C ALA A 39 14.99 26.57 1.96
N ARG A 40 14.30 25.49 2.33
CA ARG A 40 14.70 24.57 3.40
C ARG A 40 15.97 23.81 3.03
N ASP A 41 16.74 23.42 4.04
CA ASP A 41 18.09 22.86 3.86
C ASP A 41 18.16 21.66 2.90
N ALA A 42 17.23 20.71 2.99
CA ALA A 42 17.15 19.56 2.09
C ALA A 42 16.85 19.95 0.62
N TYR A 43 16.20 21.09 0.40
CA TYR A 43 15.84 21.62 -0.92
C TYR A 43 16.81 22.68 -1.45
N ARG A 44 17.75 23.17 -0.63
CA ARG A 44 18.57 24.36 -0.94
C ARG A 44 19.34 24.24 -2.26
N GLU A 45 19.91 23.07 -2.54
CA GLU A 45 20.65 22.84 -3.78
C GLU A 45 19.73 22.72 -5.01
N LEU A 46 18.64 21.96 -4.89
CA LEU A 46 17.60 21.88 -5.93
C LEU A 46 17.00 23.25 -6.26
N TYR A 47 16.72 24.07 -5.25
CA TYR A 47 16.28 25.46 -5.42
C TYR A 47 17.35 26.29 -6.17
N HIS A 48 18.63 26.20 -5.81
CA HIS A 48 19.71 26.90 -6.52
C HIS A 48 19.93 26.43 -7.97
N ALA A 49 19.53 25.20 -8.32
CA ALA A 49 19.51 24.73 -9.70
C ALA A 49 18.27 25.24 -10.46
N LEU A 50 17.08 25.14 -9.87
CA LEU A 50 15.82 25.59 -10.46
C LEU A 50 15.78 27.11 -10.68
N ALA A 51 16.22 27.91 -9.70
CA ALA A 51 16.28 29.38 -9.79
C ALA A 51 17.31 29.92 -10.80
N ARG A 52 18.07 29.05 -11.49
CA ARG A 52 18.92 29.41 -12.63
C ARG A 52 18.27 29.12 -13.99
N MET A 53 17.11 28.45 -14.01
CA MET A 53 16.38 28.10 -15.22
C MET A 53 15.21 29.05 -15.44
N THR A 54 14.96 29.39 -16.70
CA THR A 54 13.73 30.07 -17.11
C THR A 54 12.53 29.11 -17.14
N GLN A 55 11.32 29.66 -17.07
CA GLN A 55 10.08 28.89 -17.19
C GLN A 55 10.01 28.10 -18.51
N ASP A 56 10.52 28.66 -19.61
CA ASP A 56 10.52 28.01 -20.93
C ASP A 56 11.56 26.88 -21.04
N GLU A 57 12.74 27.02 -20.43
CA GLU A 57 13.71 25.92 -20.33
C GLU A 57 13.14 24.75 -19.52
N LEU A 58 12.43 25.03 -18.42
CA LEU A 58 11.82 23.97 -17.60
C LEU A 58 10.61 23.34 -18.30
N ARG A 59 9.80 24.13 -19.03
CA ARG A 59 8.70 23.62 -19.88
C ARG A 59 9.25 22.70 -20.97
N GLY A 60 10.30 23.11 -21.68
CA GLY A 60 10.97 22.27 -22.69
C GLY A 60 11.60 20.99 -22.12
N ARG A 61 12.15 21.04 -20.89
CA ARG A 61 12.55 19.82 -20.16
C ARG A 61 11.33 18.93 -19.86
N THR A 62 10.21 19.49 -19.43
CA THR A 62 8.97 18.75 -19.12
C THR A 62 8.36 18.08 -20.35
N GLU A 63 8.31 18.77 -21.48
CA GLU A 63 7.91 18.21 -22.78
C GLU A 63 8.84 17.07 -23.23
N SER A 64 10.15 17.19 -22.94
CA SER A 64 11.13 16.12 -23.16
C SER A 64 10.91 14.93 -22.21
N LEU A 65 10.49 15.16 -20.95
CA LEU A 65 10.11 14.07 -20.02
C LEU A 65 8.89 13.32 -20.56
N ALA A 66 7.82 14.04 -20.92
CA ALA A 66 6.58 13.45 -21.43
C ALA A 66 6.81 12.66 -22.73
N SER A 67 7.67 13.16 -23.61
CA SER A 67 8.10 12.45 -24.82
C SER A 67 8.88 11.16 -24.50
N SER A 68 9.76 11.21 -23.50
CA SER A 68 10.49 10.02 -23.01
C SER A 68 9.57 8.99 -22.34
N TYR A 69 8.51 9.45 -21.67
CA TYR A 69 7.47 8.58 -21.07
C TYR A 69 6.71 7.81 -22.15
N LEU A 70 6.23 8.51 -23.18
CA LEU A 70 5.56 7.89 -24.32
C LEU A 70 6.49 6.87 -25.01
N ALA A 71 7.75 7.23 -25.26
CA ALA A 71 8.74 6.35 -25.89
C ALA A 71 9.12 5.12 -25.03
N GLN A 72 8.97 5.20 -23.71
CA GLN A 72 9.15 4.08 -22.78
C GLN A 72 7.86 3.29 -22.50
N GLY A 73 6.73 3.67 -23.11
CA GLY A 73 5.42 3.04 -22.90
C GLY A 73 4.79 3.32 -21.53
N VAL A 74 5.18 4.40 -20.85
CA VAL A 74 4.69 4.77 -19.51
C VAL A 74 3.34 5.48 -19.61
N THR A 75 2.31 4.70 -19.95
CA THR A 75 0.92 5.17 -20.09
C THR A 75 0.07 4.83 -18.85
N PHE A 76 -1.06 5.50 -18.73
CA PHE A 76 -2.16 5.13 -17.84
C PHE A 76 -3.51 5.31 -18.54
N ASP A 77 -4.50 4.53 -18.13
CA ASP A 77 -5.89 4.70 -18.56
C ASP A 77 -6.51 5.93 -17.87
N PHE A 78 -6.92 6.89 -18.69
CA PHE A 78 -7.79 8.00 -18.29
C PHE A 78 -9.08 7.97 -19.11
N ALA A 79 -10.16 7.52 -18.47
CA ALA A 79 -11.51 7.45 -19.04
C ALA A 79 -11.65 6.58 -20.32
N GLY A 80 -10.80 5.57 -20.50
CA GLY A 80 -10.75 4.68 -21.66
C GLY A 80 -9.69 5.04 -22.70
N GLU A 81 -8.92 6.11 -22.49
CA GLU A 81 -7.79 6.49 -23.33
C GLU A 81 -6.46 6.26 -22.60
N GLU A 82 -5.51 5.58 -23.24
CA GLU A 82 -4.12 5.58 -22.76
C GLU A 82 -3.48 6.96 -22.98
N ARG A 83 -3.01 7.58 -21.90
CA ARG A 83 -2.31 8.88 -21.92
C ARG A 83 -0.95 8.75 -21.22
N PRO A 84 0.06 9.57 -21.55
CA PRO A 84 1.32 9.59 -20.80
C PRO A 84 1.08 10.02 -19.35
N PHE A 85 1.63 9.29 -18.37
CA PHE A 85 1.43 9.66 -16.97
C PHE A 85 2.07 11.04 -16.68
N PRO A 86 1.34 12.04 -16.12
CA PRO A 86 1.90 13.36 -15.88
C PRO A 86 3.01 13.30 -14.81
N ILE A 87 4.25 13.51 -15.25
CA ILE A 87 5.41 13.74 -14.38
C ILE A 87 5.71 15.23 -14.30
N ASP A 88 5.83 15.72 -13.07
CA ASP A 88 6.34 17.06 -12.79
C ASP A 88 7.87 17.01 -12.54
N PRO A 89 8.67 17.98 -13.07
CA PRO A 89 10.12 17.96 -13.00
C PRO A 89 10.72 18.36 -11.64
N VAL A 90 9.91 18.75 -10.64
CA VAL A 90 10.38 19.10 -9.29
C VAL A 90 10.13 17.92 -8.34
N PRO A 91 11.18 17.16 -7.94
CA PRO A 91 11.02 15.99 -7.09
C PRO A 91 10.58 16.37 -5.66
N ARG A 92 9.97 15.42 -4.94
CA ARG A 92 9.87 15.48 -3.48
C ARG A 92 11.22 15.09 -2.89
N VAL A 93 11.82 15.94 -2.06
CA VAL A 93 13.09 15.67 -1.38
C VAL A 93 12.87 15.38 0.10
N ILE A 94 13.45 14.29 0.60
CA ILE A 94 13.33 13.82 2.00
C ILE A 94 14.72 13.52 2.54
N ALA A 95 15.08 14.12 3.68
CA ALA A 95 16.38 13.90 4.32
C ALA A 95 16.49 12.48 4.90
N TYR A 96 17.68 11.87 4.84
CA TYR A 96 17.92 10.50 5.32
C TYR A 96 17.45 10.24 6.76
N ASP A 97 17.67 11.17 7.70
CA ASP A 97 17.28 10.99 9.11
C ASP A 97 15.76 11.02 9.34
N GLU A 98 15.01 11.68 8.45
CA GLU A 98 13.55 11.58 8.40
C GLU A 98 13.13 10.26 7.75
N TRP A 99 13.76 9.92 6.62
CA TRP A 99 13.47 8.67 5.92
C TRP A 99 13.71 7.43 6.80
N ALA A 100 14.76 7.42 7.62
CA ALA A 100 15.05 6.32 8.53
C ALA A 100 13.92 6.07 9.55
N ARG A 101 13.20 7.13 9.96
CA ARG A 101 12.00 7.01 10.82
C ARG A 101 10.81 6.47 10.05
N VAL A 102 10.62 6.94 8.81
CA VAL A 102 9.60 6.41 7.89
C VAL A 102 9.81 4.93 7.60
N GLU A 103 11.04 4.51 7.27
CA GLU A 103 11.41 3.10 7.08
C GLU A 103 11.11 2.28 8.34
N ALA A 104 11.60 2.70 9.52
CA ALA A 104 11.37 1.98 10.77
C ALA A 104 9.88 1.84 11.11
N GLY A 105 9.09 2.90 10.92
CA GLY A 105 7.64 2.90 11.16
C GLY A 105 6.85 2.05 10.15
N VAL A 106 7.24 2.06 8.88
CA VAL A 106 6.66 1.17 7.86
C VAL A 106 6.96 -0.30 8.19
N LYS A 107 8.21 -0.64 8.56
CA LYS A 107 8.55 -2.00 9.02
C LYS A 107 7.77 -2.40 10.27
N GLN A 108 7.60 -1.50 11.23
CA GLN A 108 6.76 -1.75 12.42
C GLN A 108 5.30 -2.01 12.05
N ARG A 109 4.70 -1.16 11.21
CA ARG A 109 3.30 -1.29 10.81
C ARG A 109 3.04 -2.59 10.06
N VAL A 110 3.88 -2.95 9.11
CA VAL A 110 3.77 -4.23 8.38
C VAL A 110 3.91 -5.43 9.32
N ARG A 111 4.85 -5.42 10.29
CA ARG A 111 4.94 -6.48 11.34
C ARG A 111 3.63 -6.65 12.12
N ALA A 112 2.96 -5.55 12.48
CA ALA A 112 1.68 -5.60 13.20
C ALA A 112 0.51 -6.08 12.32
N LEU A 113 0.49 -5.71 11.03
CA LEU A 113 -0.53 -6.17 10.07
C LEU A 113 -0.38 -7.66 9.72
N GLU A 114 0.86 -8.17 9.61
CA GLU A 114 1.13 -9.61 9.45
C GLU A 114 0.63 -10.40 10.67
N ALA A 115 0.96 -9.96 11.88
CA ALA A 115 0.50 -10.58 13.13
C ALA A 115 -1.03 -10.55 13.26
N PHE A 116 -1.66 -9.44 12.85
CA PHE A 116 -3.12 -9.33 12.78
C PHE A 116 -3.73 -10.35 11.81
N LEU A 117 -3.21 -10.48 10.59
CA LEU A 117 -3.79 -11.38 9.59
C LEU A 117 -3.69 -12.85 10.03
N GLU A 118 -2.55 -13.29 10.56
CA GLU A 118 -2.41 -14.66 11.07
C GLU A 118 -3.32 -14.92 12.27
N ASP A 119 -3.56 -13.95 13.15
CA ASP A 119 -4.51 -14.12 14.25
C ASP A 119 -5.98 -14.09 13.79
N ALA A 120 -6.33 -13.22 12.83
CA ALA A 120 -7.67 -13.11 12.25
C ALA A 120 -8.12 -14.39 11.52
N TYR A 121 -7.21 -15.04 10.80
CA TYR A 121 -7.42 -16.35 10.19
C TYR A 121 -7.16 -17.53 11.14
N GLY A 122 -6.41 -17.30 12.23
CA GLY A 122 -6.05 -18.28 13.25
C GLY A 122 -6.95 -18.29 14.49
N ARG A 123 -6.44 -17.77 15.61
CA ARG A 123 -7.03 -17.98 16.96
C ARG A 123 -7.92 -16.84 17.44
N ARG A 124 -7.74 -15.63 16.91
CA ARG A 124 -8.39 -14.37 17.28
C ARG A 124 -8.15 -13.98 18.74
N TYR A 125 -6.90 -14.05 19.19
CA TYR A 125 -6.44 -13.52 20.47
C TYR A 125 -6.81 -12.04 20.65
N CYS A 126 -6.57 -11.18 19.64
CA CYS A 126 -6.94 -9.76 19.71
C CYS A 126 -8.44 -9.52 19.99
N VAL A 127 -9.31 -10.43 19.53
CA VAL A 127 -10.76 -10.38 19.78
C VAL A 127 -11.13 -10.96 21.15
N ARG A 128 -10.42 -12.01 21.61
CA ARG A 128 -10.63 -12.61 22.94
C ARG A 128 -10.22 -11.68 24.07
N ASP A 129 -9.14 -10.94 23.84
CA ASP A 129 -8.53 -10.05 24.83
C ASP A 129 -9.13 -8.63 24.78
N GLY A 130 -10.06 -8.37 23.85
CA GLY A 130 -10.85 -7.14 23.78
C GLY A 130 -10.22 -5.98 23.00
N VAL A 131 -9.11 -6.20 22.31
CA VAL A 131 -8.42 -5.18 21.48
C VAL A 131 -9.20 -4.87 20.20
N LEU A 132 -9.85 -5.87 19.61
CA LEU A 132 -10.72 -5.71 18.44
C LEU A 132 -12.14 -6.25 18.70
N PRO A 133 -13.20 -5.49 18.36
CA PRO A 133 -14.55 -6.03 18.42
C PRO A 133 -14.74 -7.10 17.35
N ALA A 134 -15.29 -8.27 17.74
CA ALA A 134 -15.50 -9.41 16.85
C ALA A 134 -16.28 -9.06 15.56
N ALA A 135 -17.17 -8.07 15.65
CA ALA A 135 -17.96 -7.55 14.54
C ALA A 135 -17.09 -6.99 13.40
N LEU A 136 -15.94 -6.37 13.68
CA LEU A 136 -15.05 -5.75 12.68
C LEU A 136 -14.57 -6.79 11.65
N ILE A 137 -14.01 -7.91 12.13
CA ILE A 137 -13.60 -9.01 11.26
C ILE A 137 -14.83 -9.71 10.65
N ALA A 138 -15.92 -9.85 11.41
CA ALA A 138 -17.09 -10.63 10.96
C ALA A 138 -17.97 -9.92 9.92
N SER A 139 -17.95 -8.59 9.86
CA SER A 139 -18.76 -7.77 8.93
C SER A 139 -17.97 -7.15 7.78
N SER A 140 -16.64 -7.17 7.80
CA SER A 140 -15.85 -6.68 6.66
C SER A 140 -16.13 -7.54 5.42
N GLN A 141 -16.49 -6.89 4.32
CA GLN A 141 -16.76 -7.56 3.04
C GLN A 141 -15.50 -8.27 2.50
N TYR A 142 -14.32 -7.85 2.94
CA TYR A 142 -13.03 -8.35 2.50
C TYR A 142 -12.43 -9.44 3.42
N PHE A 143 -13.17 -9.88 4.45
CA PHE A 143 -12.80 -11.04 5.26
C PHE A 143 -13.20 -12.36 4.57
N TYR A 144 -12.44 -12.75 3.54
CA TYR A 144 -12.67 -13.98 2.79
C TYR A 144 -12.42 -15.23 3.64
N ARG A 145 -13.48 -15.86 4.15
CA ARG A 145 -13.40 -17.11 4.94
C ARG A 145 -12.72 -18.25 4.17
N GLN A 146 -12.76 -18.19 2.83
CA GLN A 146 -12.08 -19.08 1.91
C GLN A 146 -10.55 -19.06 2.04
N ALA A 147 -9.95 -17.97 2.53
CA ALA A 147 -8.51 -17.89 2.79
C ALA A 147 -8.06 -18.65 4.06
N ALA A 148 -8.99 -19.10 4.90
CA ALA A 148 -8.64 -19.87 6.09
C ALA A 148 -7.93 -21.20 5.74
N GLY A 149 -6.88 -21.51 6.49
CA GLY A 149 -6.01 -22.66 6.25
C GLY A 149 -5.04 -22.50 5.07
N ILE A 150 -4.99 -21.34 4.40
CA ILE A 150 -3.93 -21.00 3.46
C ILE A 150 -2.82 -20.27 4.23
N HIS A 151 -1.70 -20.95 4.40
CA HIS A 151 -0.50 -20.45 5.10
C HIS A 151 0.66 -20.33 4.10
N PRO A 152 1.25 -19.14 3.91
CA PRO A 152 2.45 -18.95 3.09
C PRO A 152 3.64 -19.74 3.63
N ALA A 153 4.51 -20.24 2.75
CA ALA A 153 5.62 -21.12 3.13
C ALA A 153 6.68 -20.42 4.02
N ASN A 154 6.89 -19.12 3.81
CA ASN A 154 7.73 -18.24 4.61
C ASN A 154 6.97 -17.47 5.71
N GLY A 155 5.69 -17.79 5.96
CA GLY A 155 4.84 -17.11 6.93
C GLY A 155 4.33 -15.71 6.53
N ALA A 156 5.07 -14.96 5.71
CA ALA A 156 4.65 -13.64 5.23
C ALA A 156 3.36 -13.72 4.39
N ARG A 157 2.34 -12.95 4.76
CA ARG A 157 1.10 -12.79 3.99
C ARG A 157 1.14 -11.55 3.12
N ILE A 158 1.96 -10.55 3.46
CA ILE A 158 2.06 -9.24 2.81
C ILE A 158 3.46 -9.10 2.17
N GLN A 159 3.72 -9.86 1.09
CA GLN A 159 4.98 -9.78 0.34
C GLN A 159 5.28 -8.37 -0.19
N VAL A 160 4.24 -7.58 -0.51
CA VAL A 160 4.35 -6.16 -0.86
C VAL A 160 3.31 -5.36 -0.08
N ALA A 161 3.74 -4.28 0.59
CA ALA A 161 2.83 -3.30 1.20
C ALA A 161 3.05 -1.91 0.57
N GLY A 162 1.96 -1.22 0.21
CA GLY A 162 1.97 0.21 -0.07
C GLY A 162 1.36 0.95 1.12
N ILE A 163 2.14 1.73 1.85
CA ILE A 163 1.64 2.50 3.00
C ILE A 163 1.48 3.95 2.53
N ASP A 164 0.28 4.51 2.52
CA ASP A 164 0.07 5.89 2.11
C ASP A 164 0.37 6.85 3.26
N LEU A 165 1.29 7.77 3.03
CA LEU A 165 1.73 8.78 3.98
C LEU A 165 1.38 10.17 3.49
N ILE A 166 1.00 11.04 4.43
CA ILE A 166 0.93 12.49 4.25
C ILE A 166 1.90 13.16 5.21
N ARG A 167 2.34 14.37 4.88
CA ARG A 167 2.90 15.30 5.86
C ARG A 167 1.84 16.34 6.16
N ASP A 168 1.58 16.60 7.45
CA ASP A 168 0.54 17.53 7.91
C ASP A 168 1.02 18.99 7.98
N GLU A 169 0.12 19.90 8.38
CA GLU A 169 0.39 21.33 8.61
C GLU A 169 1.53 21.61 9.61
N HIS A 170 1.81 20.70 10.56
CA HIS A 170 2.90 20.81 11.53
C HIS A 170 4.23 20.28 10.97
N GLY A 171 4.19 19.59 9.85
CA GLY A 171 5.34 18.94 9.23
C GLY A 171 5.55 17.49 9.66
N GLU A 172 4.63 16.88 10.42
CA GLU A 172 4.74 15.48 10.84
C GLU A 172 4.28 14.52 9.74
N MET A 173 5.02 13.42 9.54
CA MET A 173 4.60 12.31 8.69
C MET A 173 3.55 11.45 9.40
N ARG A 174 2.39 11.24 8.76
CA ARG A 174 1.29 10.40 9.26
C ARG A 174 0.82 9.41 8.20
N VAL A 175 0.35 8.24 8.65
CA VAL A 175 -0.29 7.25 7.77
C VAL A 175 -1.73 7.67 7.48
N LEU A 176 -2.11 7.65 6.20
CA LEU A 176 -3.45 7.94 5.69
C LEU A 176 -4.25 6.67 5.38
N GLU A 177 -3.61 5.68 4.74
CA GLU A 177 -4.24 4.44 4.26
C GLU A 177 -3.18 3.32 4.14
N ASP A 178 -3.61 2.06 4.30
CA ASP A 178 -2.78 0.87 4.11
C ASP A 178 -3.20 0.17 2.80
N ASN A 179 -2.28 -0.46 2.08
CA ASN A 179 -2.58 -1.21 0.84
C ASN A 179 -1.83 -2.54 0.88
N VAL A 180 -2.51 -3.62 1.24
CA VAL A 180 -1.91 -4.95 1.48
C VAL A 180 -2.57 -6.09 0.67
N ARG A 181 -3.55 -5.76 -0.18
CA ARG A 181 -4.05 -6.61 -1.28
C ARG A 181 -3.09 -6.66 -2.47
N VAL A 182 -3.27 -5.78 -3.45
CA VAL A 182 -2.50 -5.68 -4.70
C VAL A 182 -2.02 -4.22 -4.86
N PRO A 183 -1.07 -3.77 -4.02
CA PRO A 183 -0.58 -2.39 -4.09
C PRO A 183 0.12 -2.12 -5.43
N SER A 184 -0.18 -0.96 -6.01
CA SER A 184 0.37 -0.50 -7.28
C SER A 184 0.99 0.90 -7.18
N GLY A 185 1.84 1.23 -8.14
CA GLY A 185 2.46 2.54 -8.34
C GLY A 185 3.99 2.55 -8.36
N VAL A 186 4.64 1.40 -8.17
CA VAL A 186 6.11 1.25 -8.12
C VAL A 186 6.76 1.30 -9.50
N SER A 187 6.03 0.96 -10.58
CA SER A 187 6.52 1.20 -11.95
C SER A 187 6.82 2.68 -12.18
N TYR A 188 5.93 3.56 -11.73
CA TYR A 188 6.13 5.01 -11.79
C TYR A 188 7.33 5.43 -10.94
N VAL A 189 7.57 4.85 -9.75
CA VAL A 189 8.78 5.19 -8.96
C VAL A 189 10.07 4.87 -9.73
N ILE A 190 10.13 3.73 -10.41
CA ILE A 190 11.29 3.31 -11.21
C ILE A 190 11.44 4.18 -12.47
N SER A 191 10.34 4.47 -13.18
CA SER A 191 10.32 5.32 -14.38
C SER A 191 10.67 6.79 -14.06
N ASN A 192 10.02 7.35 -13.03
CA ASN A 192 10.27 8.71 -12.52
C ASN A 192 11.76 8.86 -12.21
N ARG A 193 12.35 7.91 -11.46
CA ARG A 193 13.79 7.92 -11.18
C ARG A 193 14.64 7.89 -12.43
N ARG A 194 14.37 6.98 -13.36
CA ARG A 194 15.18 6.78 -14.56
C ARG A 194 15.21 8.04 -15.42
N VAL A 195 14.06 8.67 -15.62
CA VAL A 195 13.93 9.87 -16.45
C VAL A 195 14.52 11.09 -15.75
N MET A 196 14.27 11.28 -14.44
CA MET A 196 14.90 12.36 -13.69
C MET A 196 16.43 12.26 -13.68
N ALA A 197 16.99 11.05 -13.56
CA ALA A 197 18.44 10.82 -13.64
C ALA A 197 19.05 11.09 -15.03
N GLN A 198 18.24 11.11 -16.09
CA GLN A 198 18.67 11.51 -17.43
C GLN A 198 18.59 13.04 -17.64
N THR A 199 17.72 13.75 -16.91
CA THR A 199 17.46 15.19 -17.13
C THR A 199 18.14 16.12 -16.11
N LEU A 200 18.51 15.63 -14.93
CA LEU A 200 19.24 16.38 -13.88
C LEU A 200 20.42 15.56 -13.28
N PRO A 201 21.27 14.91 -14.10
CA PRO A 201 22.31 13.99 -13.62
C PRO A 201 23.27 14.62 -12.60
N GLU A 202 23.53 15.93 -12.69
CA GLU A 202 24.36 16.69 -11.76
C GLU A 202 23.83 16.66 -10.33
N LEU A 203 22.51 16.79 -10.14
CA LEU A 203 21.87 16.81 -8.81
C LEU A 203 21.84 15.42 -8.15
N PHE A 204 21.80 14.35 -8.95
CA PHE A 204 21.84 12.98 -8.42
C PHE A 204 23.15 12.68 -7.69
N VAL A 205 24.27 13.22 -8.20
CA VAL A 205 25.59 13.05 -7.61
C VAL A 205 25.78 13.94 -6.40
N SER A 206 25.42 15.24 -6.49
CA SER A 206 25.68 16.19 -5.40
C SER A 206 24.74 16.01 -4.21
N MET A 207 23.44 15.79 -4.45
CA MET A 207 22.45 15.54 -3.38
C MET A 207 22.47 14.08 -2.87
N GLN A 208 23.33 13.21 -3.43
CA GLN A 208 23.52 11.81 -3.01
C GLN A 208 22.19 11.02 -2.96
N VAL A 209 21.42 11.08 -4.05
CA VAL A 209 20.06 10.51 -4.10
C VAL A 209 20.13 8.97 -4.09
N ARG A 210 19.48 8.34 -3.09
CA ARG A 210 19.52 6.88 -2.91
C ARG A 210 18.79 6.14 -4.06
N PRO A 211 19.33 5.02 -4.57
CA PRO A 211 18.77 4.31 -5.72
C PRO A 211 17.50 3.49 -5.37
N VAL A 212 16.55 3.46 -6.30
CA VAL A 212 15.31 2.64 -6.22
C VAL A 212 15.29 1.44 -7.19
N GLY A 213 16.28 1.34 -8.09
CA GLY A 213 16.30 0.34 -9.17
C GLY A 213 16.46 -1.13 -8.74
N ASP A 214 16.77 -1.39 -7.47
CA ASP A 214 16.92 -2.75 -6.92
C ASP A 214 15.57 -3.39 -6.51
N TYR A 215 14.46 -2.64 -6.58
CA TYR A 215 13.12 -3.13 -6.21
C TYR A 215 12.72 -4.45 -6.91
N PRO A 216 12.93 -4.65 -8.23
CA PRO A 216 12.59 -5.91 -8.89
C PRO A 216 13.39 -7.10 -8.34
N ASN A 217 14.67 -6.91 -8.01
CA ASN A 217 15.51 -7.97 -7.42
C ASN A 217 15.01 -8.35 -6.02
N LYS A 218 14.69 -7.34 -5.19
CA LYS A 218 14.14 -7.53 -3.85
C LYS A 218 12.78 -8.23 -3.89
N LEU A 219 11.91 -7.82 -4.81
CA LEU A 219 10.61 -8.47 -5.03
C LEU A 219 10.79 -9.91 -5.49
N LEU A 220 11.65 -10.19 -6.48
CA LEU A 220 11.91 -11.55 -6.95
C LEU A 220 12.49 -12.43 -5.84
N ALA A 221 13.40 -11.92 -5.00
CA ALA A 221 13.95 -12.66 -3.86
C ALA A 221 12.86 -13.02 -2.83
N ALA A 222 12.00 -12.07 -2.46
CA ALA A 222 10.86 -12.30 -1.57
C ALA A 222 9.83 -13.27 -2.15
N LEU A 223 9.59 -13.20 -3.46
CA LEU A 223 8.74 -14.16 -4.17
C LEU A 223 9.35 -15.57 -4.17
N LYS A 224 10.65 -15.72 -4.47
CA LYS A 224 11.33 -17.02 -4.38
C LYS A 224 11.34 -17.57 -2.94
N ALA A 225 11.47 -16.71 -1.92
CA ALA A 225 11.38 -17.12 -0.52
C ALA A 225 9.97 -17.65 -0.13
N ALA A 226 8.91 -17.18 -0.77
CA ALA A 226 7.54 -17.64 -0.56
C ALA A 226 7.20 -19.00 -1.24
N ALA A 227 8.18 -19.67 -1.86
CA ALA A 227 7.98 -20.95 -2.53
C ALA A 227 7.73 -22.13 -1.56
N PRO A 228 6.96 -23.15 -1.99
CA PRO A 228 6.81 -24.40 -1.25
C PRO A 228 8.16 -25.05 -0.88
N PRO A 229 8.26 -25.70 0.31
CA PRO A 229 9.52 -26.27 0.78
C PRO A 229 10.03 -27.41 -0.11
N GLY A 230 11.35 -27.49 -0.29
CA GLY A 230 12.02 -28.50 -1.10
C GLY A 230 12.11 -28.15 -2.59
N ILE A 231 12.12 -26.86 -2.94
CA ILE A 231 12.29 -26.35 -4.30
C ILE A 231 13.49 -25.39 -4.31
N GLU A 232 14.53 -25.71 -5.09
CA GLU A 232 15.79 -24.95 -5.10
C GLU A 232 15.75 -23.75 -6.06
N ASP A 233 15.17 -23.93 -7.26
CA ASP A 233 14.87 -22.84 -8.19
C ASP A 233 13.36 -22.80 -8.50
N PRO A 234 12.55 -22.06 -7.73
CA PRO A 234 11.10 -22.03 -7.88
C PRO A 234 10.67 -21.22 -9.11
N ASN A 235 9.75 -21.78 -9.90
CA ASN A 235 9.19 -21.09 -11.05
C ASN A 235 8.16 -20.03 -10.61
N VAL A 236 8.58 -18.76 -10.65
CA VAL A 236 7.76 -17.58 -10.34
C VAL A 236 7.09 -17.07 -11.61
N VAL A 237 5.82 -16.67 -11.54
CA VAL A 237 5.09 -15.99 -12.63
C VAL A 237 4.30 -14.77 -12.10
N VAL A 238 3.99 -13.81 -12.98
CA VAL A 238 3.10 -12.67 -12.67
C VAL A 238 1.73 -12.92 -13.28
N LEU A 239 0.71 -13.18 -12.45
CA LEU A 239 -0.67 -13.37 -12.91
C LEU A 239 -1.34 -12.00 -13.11
N THR A 240 -1.66 -11.65 -14.36
CA THR A 240 -2.28 -10.39 -14.75
C THR A 240 -3.74 -10.58 -15.20
N PRO A 241 -4.64 -9.60 -14.98
CA PRO A 241 -5.99 -9.59 -15.54
C PRO A 241 -6.05 -9.24 -17.04
N GLY A 242 -4.91 -9.03 -17.71
CA GLY A 242 -4.82 -8.69 -19.13
C GLY A 242 -4.86 -7.18 -19.40
N VAL A 243 -4.80 -6.81 -20.69
CA VAL A 243 -4.55 -5.44 -21.17
C VAL A 243 -5.57 -4.39 -20.74
N TYR A 244 -6.82 -4.77 -20.48
CA TYR A 244 -7.90 -3.85 -20.09
C TYR A 244 -7.87 -3.43 -18.61
N ASN A 245 -6.71 -3.51 -17.96
CA ASN A 245 -6.50 -3.09 -16.59
C ASN A 245 -5.53 -1.91 -16.54
N SER A 246 -5.90 -0.84 -15.84
CA SER A 246 -5.13 0.42 -15.79
C SER A 246 -3.73 0.30 -15.16
N ALA A 247 -3.38 -0.83 -14.54
CA ALA A 247 -2.05 -1.14 -14.04
C ALA A 247 -1.28 -2.17 -14.90
N TYR A 248 -1.79 -2.58 -16.06
CA TYR A 248 -1.16 -3.59 -16.93
C TYR A 248 0.28 -3.25 -17.35
N PHE A 249 0.58 -1.96 -17.55
CA PHE A 249 1.95 -1.47 -17.76
C PHE A 249 2.89 -1.87 -16.60
N GLU A 250 2.46 -1.70 -15.35
CA GLU A 250 3.25 -2.12 -14.18
C GLU A 250 3.44 -3.63 -14.13
N HIS A 251 2.41 -4.42 -14.47
CA HIS A 251 2.49 -5.87 -14.47
C HIS A 251 3.54 -6.35 -15.47
N THR A 252 3.52 -5.77 -16.67
CA THR A 252 4.46 -6.06 -17.76
C THR A 252 5.89 -5.60 -17.43
N LEU A 253 6.04 -4.39 -16.88
CA LEU A 253 7.35 -3.85 -16.50
C LEU A 253 7.99 -4.69 -15.37
N LEU A 254 7.24 -5.04 -14.32
CA LEU A 254 7.77 -5.84 -13.22
C LEU A 254 8.10 -7.27 -13.66
N ALA A 255 7.26 -7.92 -14.48
CA ALA A 255 7.57 -9.23 -15.05
C ALA A 255 8.89 -9.20 -15.85
N ARG A 256 9.05 -8.21 -16.76
CA ARG A 256 10.28 -8.02 -17.55
C ARG A 256 11.50 -7.76 -16.67
N LEU A 257 11.41 -6.86 -15.69
CA LEU A 257 12.54 -6.49 -14.82
C LEU A 257 12.93 -7.59 -13.84
N MET A 258 12.02 -8.50 -13.48
CA MET A 258 12.31 -9.69 -12.69
C MET A 258 12.76 -10.88 -13.55
N GLY A 259 12.67 -10.81 -14.89
CA GLY A 259 12.98 -11.94 -15.78
C GLY A 259 12.02 -13.13 -15.61
N VAL A 260 10.74 -12.86 -15.31
CA VAL A 260 9.71 -13.89 -15.09
C VAL A 260 8.55 -13.75 -16.08
N GLU A 261 7.80 -14.83 -16.27
CA GLU A 261 6.70 -14.88 -17.24
C GLU A 261 5.48 -14.08 -16.74
N LEU A 262 4.89 -13.28 -17.65
CA LEU A 262 3.58 -12.65 -17.47
C LEU A 262 2.50 -13.60 -18.00
N VAL A 263 1.51 -13.94 -17.19
CA VAL A 263 0.48 -14.95 -17.52
C VAL A 263 -0.93 -14.46 -17.19
N GLU A 264 -1.92 -14.87 -17.97
CA GLU A 264 -3.34 -14.71 -17.63
C GLU A 264 -3.92 -16.02 -17.07
N GLY A 265 -5.11 -15.97 -16.45
CA GLY A 265 -5.75 -17.16 -15.86
C GLY A 265 -5.94 -18.34 -16.83
N ARG A 266 -6.12 -18.05 -18.12
CA ARG A 266 -6.24 -19.06 -19.22
C ARG A 266 -4.95 -19.85 -19.49
N ASP A 267 -3.79 -19.25 -19.23
CA ASP A 267 -2.48 -19.87 -19.44
C ASP A 267 -2.12 -20.84 -18.33
N LEU A 268 -2.79 -20.73 -17.18
CA LEU A 268 -2.65 -21.60 -16.03
C LEU A 268 -3.64 -22.78 -16.09
N THR A 269 -3.27 -23.88 -15.45
CA THR A 269 -4.14 -25.04 -15.24
C THR A 269 -3.77 -25.77 -13.95
N CYS A 270 -4.77 -26.10 -13.13
CA CYS A 270 -4.58 -26.80 -11.87
C CYS A 270 -4.90 -28.28 -12.06
N THR A 271 -3.96 -29.17 -11.73
CA THR A 271 -4.17 -30.62 -11.75
C THR A 271 -3.37 -31.30 -10.65
N GLY A 272 -3.91 -32.38 -10.06
CA GLY A 272 -3.31 -33.06 -8.91
C GLY A 272 -3.06 -32.16 -7.69
N GLY A 273 -3.81 -31.05 -7.56
CA GLY A 273 -3.59 -30.04 -6.52
C GLY A 273 -2.35 -29.17 -6.71
N LYS A 274 -1.78 -29.11 -7.93
CA LYS A 274 -0.62 -28.27 -8.31
C LYS A 274 -0.97 -27.38 -9.49
N VAL A 275 -0.28 -26.25 -9.64
CA VAL A 275 -0.47 -25.29 -10.75
C VAL A 275 0.58 -25.51 -11.83
N TYR A 276 0.18 -25.41 -13.09
CA TYR A 276 1.03 -25.48 -14.25
C TYR A 276 0.70 -24.36 -15.25
N MET A 277 1.73 -23.82 -15.89
CA MET A 277 1.64 -22.91 -17.02
C MET A 277 1.73 -23.70 -18.33
N ARG A 278 0.91 -23.34 -19.31
CA ARG A 278 0.94 -23.90 -20.67
C ARG A 278 2.12 -23.32 -21.44
N THR A 279 2.91 -24.17 -22.10
CA THR A 279 3.97 -23.76 -23.03
C THR A 279 3.92 -24.62 -24.29
N THR A 280 4.60 -24.16 -25.36
CA THR A 280 4.79 -24.95 -26.59
C THR A 280 5.54 -26.27 -26.36
N ARG A 281 6.29 -26.39 -25.26
CA ARG A 281 7.00 -27.61 -24.83
C ARG A 281 6.21 -28.43 -23.80
N GLY A 282 4.93 -28.13 -23.58
CA GLY A 282 4.07 -28.79 -22.61
C GLY A 282 3.85 -27.98 -21.32
N LEU A 283 3.43 -28.65 -20.25
CA LEU A 283 3.10 -28.02 -18.96
C LEU A 283 4.36 -27.80 -18.10
N ARG A 284 4.69 -26.53 -17.80
CA ARG A 284 5.72 -26.17 -16.81
C ARG A 284 5.05 -25.96 -15.46
N ARG A 285 5.54 -26.59 -14.38
CA ARG A 285 5.01 -26.33 -13.02
C ARG A 285 5.19 -24.85 -12.65
N VAL A 286 4.24 -24.28 -11.93
CA VAL A 286 4.35 -22.97 -11.28
C VAL A 286 4.39 -23.19 -9.77
N ASP A 287 5.35 -22.54 -9.11
CA ASP A 287 5.62 -22.71 -7.68
C ASP A 287 5.27 -21.46 -6.88
N VAL A 288 5.36 -20.27 -7.50
CA VAL A 288 4.93 -19.00 -6.91
C VAL A 288 4.22 -18.13 -7.95
N ILE A 289 3.14 -17.48 -7.54
CA ILE A 289 2.39 -16.52 -8.35
C ILE A 289 2.42 -15.16 -7.64
N TYR A 290 3.09 -14.18 -8.24
CA TYR A 290 2.85 -12.77 -7.92
C TYR A 290 1.55 -12.36 -8.58
N ARG A 291 0.48 -12.24 -7.80
CA ARG A 291 -0.85 -11.96 -8.34
C ARG A 291 -1.09 -10.45 -8.48
N ARG A 292 -1.67 -10.09 -9.61
CA ARG A 292 -2.15 -8.73 -9.91
C ARG A 292 -3.68 -8.71 -10.13
N VAL A 293 -4.36 -9.68 -9.51
CA VAL A 293 -5.79 -9.97 -9.62
C VAL A 293 -6.37 -10.04 -8.20
N ASP A 294 -7.54 -9.42 -8.00
CA ASP A 294 -8.26 -9.39 -6.72
C ASP A 294 -8.81 -10.76 -6.32
N ASP A 295 -8.95 -10.98 -5.00
CA ASP A 295 -9.29 -12.27 -4.39
C ASP A 295 -10.49 -12.96 -5.06
N ASP A 296 -11.60 -12.22 -5.22
CA ASP A 296 -12.86 -12.71 -5.79
C ASP A 296 -12.73 -13.28 -7.21
N PHE A 297 -11.68 -12.92 -7.94
CA PHE A 297 -11.48 -13.33 -9.32
C PHE A 297 -10.45 -14.47 -9.47
N LEU A 298 -9.70 -14.84 -8.43
CA LEU A 298 -8.56 -15.78 -8.51
C LEU A 298 -8.93 -17.24 -8.82
N ASP A 299 -10.10 -17.71 -8.37
CA ASP A 299 -10.53 -19.10 -8.53
C ASP A 299 -12.05 -19.20 -8.67
N PRO A 300 -12.60 -19.45 -9.88
CA PRO A 300 -14.04 -19.54 -10.09
C PRO A 300 -14.71 -20.77 -9.44
N LEU A 301 -13.94 -21.71 -8.89
CA LEU A 301 -14.48 -22.81 -8.07
C LEU A 301 -14.68 -22.41 -6.60
N THR A 302 -14.11 -21.28 -6.15
CA THR A 302 -14.07 -20.86 -4.75
C THR A 302 -14.67 -19.46 -4.50
N PHE A 303 -14.67 -18.60 -5.53
CA PHE A 303 -15.19 -17.24 -5.49
C PHE A 303 -16.19 -17.00 -6.64
N ARG A 304 -15.94 -16.03 -7.53
CA ARG A 304 -16.81 -15.69 -8.66
C ARG A 304 -16.76 -16.75 -9.76
N ALA A 305 -17.83 -17.52 -9.87
CA ALA A 305 -18.01 -18.52 -10.93
C ALA A 305 -18.04 -17.93 -12.36
N ASP A 306 -18.23 -16.61 -12.50
CA ASP A 306 -18.13 -15.87 -13.76
C ASP A 306 -16.75 -15.25 -14.03
N SER A 307 -15.75 -15.49 -13.16
CA SER A 307 -14.39 -14.99 -13.36
C SER A 307 -13.66 -15.75 -14.47
N MET A 308 -13.14 -14.98 -15.44
CA MET A 308 -12.23 -15.44 -16.49
C MET A 308 -10.76 -15.03 -16.22
N LEU A 309 -10.48 -14.33 -15.11
CA LEU A 309 -9.15 -13.76 -14.81
C LEU A 309 -8.24 -14.71 -14.01
N GLY A 310 -8.86 -15.64 -13.27
CA GLY A 310 -8.18 -16.62 -12.42
C GLY A 310 -8.11 -18.01 -13.03
N ALA A 311 -7.70 -19.00 -12.22
CA ALA A 311 -7.53 -20.38 -12.63
C ALA A 311 -8.36 -21.34 -11.75
N PRO A 312 -9.24 -22.19 -12.32
CA PRO A 312 -10.05 -23.13 -11.55
C PRO A 312 -9.21 -24.02 -10.63
N GLY A 313 -9.50 -24.04 -9.34
CA GLY A 313 -8.81 -24.86 -8.34
C GLY A 313 -7.51 -24.26 -7.79
N LEU A 314 -7.18 -23.01 -8.12
CA LEU A 314 -5.97 -22.33 -7.63
C LEU A 314 -5.94 -22.23 -6.09
N LEU A 315 -7.08 -21.98 -5.43
CA LEU A 315 -7.12 -21.91 -3.96
C LEU A 315 -6.97 -23.29 -3.30
N LEU A 316 -7.33 -24.37 -3.99
CA LEU A 316 -7.06 -25.73 -3.52
C LEU A 316 -5.54 -26.02 -3.57
N ALA A 317 -4.86 -25.63 -4.64
CA ALA A 317 -3.41 -25.81 -4.75
C ALA A 317 -2.65 -25.01 -3.67
N ALA A 318 -3.07 -23.78 -3.39
CA ALA A 318 -2.50 -22.96 -2.32
C ALA A 318 -2.78 -23.55 -0.92
N ARG A 319 -4.02 -24.02 -0.64
CA ARG A 319 -4.37 -24.65 0.65
C ARG A 319 -3.66 -25.98 0.88
N LEU A 320 -3.23 -26.66 -0.19
CA LEU A 320 -2.38 -27.86 -0.12
C LEU A 320 -0.88 -27.53 0.04
N GLY A 321 -0.49 -26.25 0.04
CA GLY A 321 0.91 -25.82 0.13
C GLY A 321 1.73 -26.11 -1.14
N ASN A 322 1.08 -26.33 -2.28
CA ASN A 322 1.75 -26.71 -3.54
C ASN A 322 2.16 -25.52 -4.42
N VAL A 323 1.68 -24.31 -4.11
CA VAL A 323 1.98 -23.04 -4.78
C VAL A 323 1.90 -21.89 -3.78
N GLY A 324 2.82 -20.93 -3.84
CA GLY A 324 2.72 -19.65 -3.11
C GLY A 324 1.90 -18.63 -3.90
N ILE A 325 1.01 -17.88 -3.24
CA ILE A 325 0.26 -16.76 -3.84
C ILE A 325 0.65 -15.50 -3.08
N CYS A 326 1.20 -14.51 -3.80
CA CYS A 326 1.82 -13.31 -3.25
C CYS A 326 1.18 -12.04 -3.85
N ASN A 327 0.60 -11.13 -3.08
CA ASN A 327 0.28 -11.25 -1.66
C ASN A 327 -0.72 -12.39 -1.39
N ALA A 328 -0.79 -12.87 -0.16
CA ALA A 328 -1.72 -13.91 0.23
C ALA A 328 -3.19 -13.50 -0.02
N VAL A 329 -4.04 -14.51 -0.22
CA VAL A 329 -5.50 -14.34 -0.28
C VAL A 329 -6.02 -14.02 1.13
N GLY A 330 -7.06 -13.19 1.23
CA GLY A 330 -7.68 -12.78 2.49
C GLY A 330 -7.09 -11.51 3.12
N ASN A 331 -6.08 -10.89 2.51
CA ASN A 331 -5.42 -9.70 3.10
C ASN A 331 -6.33 -8.48 3.20
N GLY A 332 -7.44 -8.42 2.45
CA GLY A 332 -8.30 -7.23 2.37
C GLY A 332 -9.01 -6.84 3.68
N VAL A 333 -9.01 -7.70 4.70
CA VAL A 333 -9.44 -7.32 6.06
C VAL A 333 -8.42 -6.44 6.79
N ALA A 334 -7.16 -6.39 6.34
CA ALA A 334 -6.07 -5.63 6.97
C ALA A 334 -5.84 -4.22 6.41
N ASP A 335 -6.38 -3.91 5.22
CA ASP A 335 -6.52 -2.54 4.69
C ASP A 335 -7.99 -2.07 4.70
N ASP A 336 -8.82 -2.65 5.57
CA ASP A 336 -10.16 -2.15 5.87
C ASP A 336 -10.06 -0.82 6.65
N LYS A 337 -10.79 0.23 6.21
CA LYS A 337 -10.71 1.57 6.80
C LYS A 337 -11.10 1.63 8.27
N LEU A 338 -11.97 0.71 8.73
CA LEU A 338 -12.30 0.63 10.14
C LEU A 338 -11.14 0.00 10.92
N LEU A 339 -10.48 -1.04 10.39
CA LEU A 339 -9.28 -1.61 11.01
C LEU A 339 -8.13 -0.62 11.10
N TYR A 340 -7.91 0.19 10.06
CA TYR A 340 -6.88 1.26 10.04
C TYR A 340 -6.85 2.06 11.36
N THR A 341 -8.03 2.36 11.94
CA THR A 341 -8.16 3.10 13.21
C THR A 341 -7.60 2.37 14.44
N TYR A 342 -7.57 1.03 14.42
CA TYR A 342 -7.06 0.18 15.49
C TYR A 342 -5.58 -0.21 15.31
N VAL A 343 -4.97 0.01 14.14
CA VAL A 343 -3.56 -0.35 13.89
C VAL A 343 -2.58 0.18 14.96
N PRO A 344 -2.73 1.40 15.52
CA PRO A 344 -1.95 1.84 16.68
C PRO A 344 -2.00 0.90 17.89
N ASP A 345 -3.16 0.32 18.18
CA ASP A 345 -3.37 -0.60 19.30
C ASP A 345 -2.93 -2.03 18.96
N LEU A 346 -2.97 -2.41 17.68
CA LEU A 346 -2.40 -3.67 17.19
C LEU A 346 -0.86 -3.66 17.24
N ILE A 347 -0.21 -2.52 16.98
CA ILE A 347 1.23 -2.34 17.18
C ILE A 347 1.58 -2.55 18.67
N ARG A 348 0.85 -1.90 19.59
CA ARG A 348 1.02 -2.09 21.04
C ARG A 348 0.80 -3.54 21.47
N TYR A 349 -0.28 -4.17 21.00
CA TYR A 349 -0.67 -5.52 21.42
C TYR A 349 0.25 -6.63 20.89
N TYR A 350 0.63 -6.59 19.60
CA TYR A 350 1.45 -7.64 19.00
C TYR A 350 2.95 -7.45 19.18
N LEU A 351 3.44 -6.21 19.20
CA LEU A 351 4.87 -5.90 19.22
C LEU A 351 5.36 -5.40 20.59
N ASN A 352 4.46 -4.92 21.46
CA ASN A 352 4.81 -4.20 22.70
C ASN A 352 5.72 -2.99 22.40
N GLU A 353 5.45 -2.32 21.28
CA GLU A 353 6.10 -1.08 20.82
C GLU A 353 5.04 0.05 20.77
N GLU A 354 5.46 1.31 20.90
CA GLU A 354 4.60 2.45 20.55
C GLU A 354 4.68 2.75 19.04
N PRO A 355 3.59 3.20 18.39
CA PRO A 355 3.58 3.54 16.96
C PRO A 355 4.57 4.65 16.59
N LEU A 356 5.54 4.32 15.73
CA LEU A 356 6.56 5.27 15.23
C LEU A 356 6.01 6.26 14.18
N LEU A 357 4.99 5.84 13.43
CA LEU A 357 4.21 6.69 12.53
C LEU A 357 2.78 6.78 13.07
N LYS A 358 2.30 8.00 13.30
CA LYS A 358 0.94 8.27 13.76
C LYS A 358 -0.06 8.01 12.62
N ASN A 359 -1.29 7.63 12.96
CA ASN A 359 -2.41 7.77 12.03
C ASN A 359 -2.81 9.27 11.89
N VAL A 360 -3.62 9.59 10.90
CA VAL A 360 -4.53 10.74 10.96
C VAL A 360 -5.56 10.48 12.06
N ASP A 361 -5.82 11.46 12.90
CA ASP A 361 -6.79 11.34 14.00
C ASP A 361 -8.18 11.00 13.44
N THR A 362 -8.81 9.95 13.95
CA THR A 362 -10.01 9.36 13.32
C THR A 362 -11.05 8.95 14.36
N TRP A 363 -12.24 9.53 14.27
CA TRP A 363 -13.41 9.13 15.05
C TRP A 363 -14.05 7.88 14.44
N ARG A 364 -14.18 6.81 15.23
CA ARG A 364 -15.07 5.69 14.97
C ARG A 364 -16.47 6.09 15.44
N LEU A 365 -17.45 6.16 14.54
CA LEU A 365 -18.80 6.62 14.93
C LEU A 365 -19.60 5.59 15.74
N GLU A 366 -19.06 4.38 15.96
CA GLU A 366 -19.58 3.41 16.93
C GLU A 366 -19.00 3.57 18.36
N ASP A 367 -18.00 4.43 18.57
CA ASP A 367 -17.47 4.71 19.91
C ASP A 367 -18.42 5.64 20.71
N PRO A 368 -18.57 5.44 22.03
CA PRO A 368 -19.43 6.30 22.87
C PRO A 368 -19.06 7.78 22.80
N GLY A 369 -20.02 8.63 22.43
CA GLY A 369 -19.86 10.08 22.29
C GLY A 369 -19.24 10.54 20.96
N ALA A 370 -18.55 9.68 20.21
CA ALA A 370 -17.90 10.05 18.96
C ALA A 370 -18.90 10.49 17.87
N LEU A 371 -20.05 9.81 17.76
CA LEU A 371 -21.13 10.24 16.87
C LEU A 371 -21.70 11.62 17.24
N GLU A 372 -21.79 11.93 18.54
CA GLU A 372 -22.31 13.22 19.03
C GLU A 372 -21.36 14.35 18.67
N GLU A 373 -20.06 14.22 18.96
CA GLU A 373 -19.04 15.21 18.57
C GLU A 373 -18.97 15.43 17.05
N VAL A 374 -19.01 14.36 16.26
CA VAL A 374 -18.98 14.43 14.78
C VAL A 374 -20.26 15.08 14.22
N LEU A 375 -21.40 14.89 14.87
CA LEU A 375 -22.66 15.49 14.45
C LEU A 375 -22.82 16.96 14.86
N ASP A 376 -22.12 17.41 15.91
CA ASP A 376 -22.07 18.82 16.30
C ASP A 376 -21.08 19.64 15.47
N ARG A 377 -20.10 18.98 14.84
CA ARG A 377 -19.01 19.61 14.07
C ARG A 377 -18.93 19.13 12.61
N LEU A 378 -20.07 18.73 12.04
CA LEU A 378 -20.15 18.01 10.77
C LEU A 378 -19.67 18.84 9.56
N ASP A 379 -19.72 20.16 9.67
CA ASP A 379 -19.21 21.16 8.73
C ASP A 379 -17.70 21.44 8.88
N GLU A 380 -17.04 20.96 9.94
CA GLU A 380 -15.59 21.09 10.16
C GLU A 380 -14.78 19.86 9.69
N LEU A 381 -15.45 18.73 9.41
CA LEU A 381 -14.83 17.41 9.33
C LEU A 381 -14.88 16.78 7.92
N VAL A 382 -13.99 15.83 7.68
CA VAL A 382 -14.01 14.95 6.50
C VAL A 382 -14.62 13.61 6.89
N VAL A 383 -15.71 13.22 6.22
CA VAL A 383 -16.49 12.03 6.55
C VAL A 383 -16.43 11.01 5.41
N LYS A 384 -16.12 9.76 5.73
CA LYS A 384 -15.81 8.69 4.77
C LYS A 384 -16.61 7.42 5.07
N PRO A 385 -17.19 6.74 4.07
CA PRO A 385 -17.75 5.41 4.26
C PRO A 385 -16.61 4.40 4.42
N VAL A 386 -16.82 3.37 5.24
CA VAL A 386 -15.83 2.32 5.52
C VAL A 386 -15.57 1.46 4.27
N ASP A 387 -16.62 1.12 3.52
CA ASP A 387 -16.57 0.21 2.36
C ASP A 387 -16.26 0.88 1.01
N GLY A 388 -16.50 2.19 0.88
CA GLY A 388 -16.38 2.90 -0.41
C GLY A 388 -14.94 3.13 -0.88
N SER A 389 -14.51 2.45 -1.95
CA SER A 389 -13.18 2.65 -2.55
C SER A 389 -13.07 3.95 -3.38
N GLY A 390 -11.84 4.45 -3.56
CA GLY A 390 -11.52 5.52 -4.51
C GLY A 390 -12.18 6.88 -4.26
N GLY A 391 -12.52 7.19 -3.00
CA GLY A 391 -13.17 8.46 -2.63
C GLY A 391 -14.70 8.51 -2.85
N LYS A 392 -15.33 7.43 -3.33
CA LYS A 392 -16.79 7.38 -3.48
C LYS A 392 -17.48 7.54 -2.11
N GLY A 393 -18.45 8.46 -2.04
CA GLY A 393 -19.21 8.75 -0.82
C GLY A 393 -18.49 9.64 0.20
N LEU A 394 -17.26 10.10 -0.08
CA LEU A 394 -16.57 11.13 0.68
C LEU A 394 -17.43 12.41 0.79
N VAL A 395 -17.49 13.02 1.98
CA VAL A 395 -18.00 14.38 2.17
C VAL A 395 -16.93 15.20 2.89
N VAL A 396 -16.63 16.38 2.36
CA VAL A 396 -15.76 17.38 2.99
C VAL A 396 -16.67 18.45 3.58
N GLY A 397 -16.82 18.47 4.90
CA GLY A 397 -17.75 19.35 5.62
C GLY A 397 -17.68 20.81 5.18
N PRO A 398 -16.50 21.44 5.11
CA PRO A 398 -16.37 22.85 4.71
C PRO A 398 -16.70 23.17 3.25
N ASP A 399 -16.84 22.16 2.38
CA ASP A 399 -17.26 22.32 0.97
C ASP A 399 -18.73 21.90 0.75
N ALA A 400 -19.37 21.27 1.73
CA ALA A 400 -20.70 20.69 1.60
C ALA A 400 -21.82 21.71 1.88
N SER A 401 -22.89 21.68 1.09
CA SER A 401 -24.05 22.52 1.35
C SER A 401 -24.82 22.05 2.60
N PRO A 402 -25.60 22.93 3.27
CA PRO A 402 -26.43 22.53 4.42
C PRO A 402 -27.40 21.37 4.13
N ALA A 403 -27.84 21.22 2.88
CA ALA A 403 -28.69 20.11 2.46
C ALA A 403 -27.93 18.77 2.36
N GLU A 404 -26.67 18.80 1.95
CA GLU A 404 -25.78 17.63 1.90
C GLU A 404 -25.34 17.20 3.31
N LEU A 405 -25.05 18.17 4.20
CA LEU A 405 -24.76 17.93 5.61
C LEU A 405 -25.96 17.30 6.34
N GLU A 406 -27.18 17.78 6.09
CA GLU A 406 -28.40 17.20 6.67
C GLU A 406 -28.74 15.82 6.08
N SER A 407 -28.39 15.57 4.82
CA SER A 407 -28.45 14.25 4.18
C SER A 407 -27.39 13.28 4.74
N LEU A 408 -26.20 13.80 5.09
CA LEU A 408 -25.15 13.04 5.76
C LEU A 408 -25.55 12.70 7.19
N ARG A 409 -26.01 13.67 8.00
CA ARG A 409 -26.50 13.48 9.38
C ARG A 409 -27.46 12.30 9.49
N LYS A 410 -28.44 12.20 8.58
CA LYS A 410 -29.41 11.10 8.54
C LYS A 410 -28.78 9.73 8.24
N ARG A 411 -27.77 9.67 7.38
CA ARG A 411 -27.02 8.43 7.09
C ARG A 411 -26.16 8.00 8.28
N LEU A 412 -25.47 8.94 8.91
CA LEU A 412 -24.62 8.68 10.09
C LEU A 412 -25.43 8.19 11.30
N ILE A 413 -26.66 8.68 11.50
CA ILE A 413 -27.56 8.21 12.55
C ILE A 413 -28.15 6.83 12.23
N ALA A 414 -28.39 6.53 10.95
CA ALA A 414 -29.00 5.27 10.52
C ALA A 414 -28.02 4.08 10.55
N ASP A 415 -26.75 4.30 10.24
CA ASP A 415 -25.66 3.33 10.36
C ASP A 415 -24.37 4.04 10.78
N PRO A 416 -24.12 4.26 12.08
CA PRO A 416 -22.88 4.90 12.54
C PRO A 416 -21.63 4.08 12.21
N ARG A 417 -21.77 2.75 12.19
CA ARG A 417 -20.68 1.79 11.98
C ARG A 417 -20.15 1.79 10.54
N GLY A 418 -20.99 2.13 9.56
CA GLY A 418 -20.59 2.27 8.16
C GLY A 418 -19.67 3.47 7.86
N TRP A 419 -19.34 4.32 8.85
CA TRP A 419 -18.65 5.59 8.62
C TRP A 419 -17.53 5.89 9.63
N ILE A 420 -16.52 6.62 9.16
CA ILE A 420 -15.49 7.26 9.98
C ILE A 420 -15.45 8.76 9.68
N ALA A 421 -15.01 9.55 10.66
CA ALA A 421 -14.74 10.97 10.48
C ALA A 421 -13.28 11.30 10.84
N GLN A 422 -12.71 12.30 10.18
CA GLN A 422 -11.33 12.77 10.33
C GLN A 422 -11.31 14.32 10.28
N PRO A 423 -10.33 14.99 10.88
CA PRO A 423 -10.17 16.44 10.70
C PRO A 423 -9.74 16.73 9.26
N VAL A 424 -9.97 17.97 8.79
CA VAL A 424 -9.40 18.46 7.53
C VAL A 424 -7.90 18.71 7.72
N VAL A 425 -7.10 17.68 7.47
CA VAL A 425 -5.62 17.76 7.47
C VAL A 425 -5.15 18.48 6.22
N MET A 426 -4.28 19.47 6.39
CA MET A 426 -3.74 20.25 5.27
C MET A 426 -2.45 19.59 4.76
N LEU A 427 -2.60 18.65 3.82
CA LEU A 427 -1.50 17.95 3.15
C LEU A 427 -0.40 18.94 2.71
N SER A 428 0.85 18.56 2.93
CA SER A 428 2.03 19.32 2.49
C SER A 428 1.98 19.69 1.01
N THR A 429 2.45 20.89 0.67
CA THR A 429 2.58 21.35 -0.72
C THR A 429 3.99 21.16 -1.26
N ILE A 430 4.10 20.87 -2.55
CA ILE A 430 5.36 20.84 -3.29
C ILE A 430 5.23 21.81 -4.47
N PRO A 431 6.28 22.62 -4.78
CA PRO A 431 6.29 23.43 -5.98
C PRO A 431 6.06 22.57 -7.22
N THR A 432 5.06 22.92 -8.01
CA THR A 432 4.60 22.15 -9.16
C THR A 432 4.40 23.10 -10.33
N LEU A 433 4.88 22.71 -11.51
CA LEU A 433 4.83 23.50 -12.72
C LEU A 433 3.43 23.42 -13.33
N VAL A 434 2.71 24.54 -13.31
CA VAL A 434 1.46 24.74 -14.04
C VAL A 434 1.65 25.77 -15.16
N GLU A 435 0.60 26.06 -15.92
CA GLU A 435 0.65 26.99 -17.06
C GLU A 435 1.25 28.37 -16.66
N ASP A 436 0.81 28.90 -15.51
CA ASP A 436 1.24 30.16 -14.90
C ASP A 436 2.59 30.12 -14.15
N GLY A 437 3.34 29.01 -14.22
CA GLY A 437 4.66 28.85 -13.56
C GLY A 437 4.60 27.95 -12.32
N MET A 438 5.52 28.13 -11.36
CA MET A 438 5.52 27.34 -10.13
C MET A 438 4.37 27.75 -9.21
N ARG A 439 3.55 26.78 -8.78
CA ARG A 439 2.53 26.96 -7.74
C ARG A 439 2.59 25.83 -6.72
N PRO A 440 2.22 26.08 -5.45
CA PRO A 440 2.07 25.00 -4.47
C PRO A 440 0.91 24.09 -4.86
N ARG A 441 1.12 22.77 -4.79
CA ARG A 441 0.10 21.74 -4.97
C ARG A 441 0.22 20.66 -3.91
N HIS A 442 -0.91 20.20 -3.38
CA HIS A 442 -0.97 19.21 -2.30
C HIS A 442 -0.47 17.84 -2.77
N ALA A 443 0.33 17.18 -1.94
CA ALA A 443 1.00 15.94 -2.29
C ALA A 443 1.03 14.91 -1.15
N ASP A 444 0.89 13.63 -1.51
CA ASP A 444 1.09 12.49 -0.62
C ASP A 444 2.34 11.69 -1.00
N LEU A 445 2.56 10.55 -0.36
CA LEU A 445 3.69 9.67 -0.63
C LEU A 445 3.34 8.22 -0.28
N ARG A 446 3.50 7.31 -1.23
CA ARG A 446 3.42 5.85 -1.02
C ARG A 446 4.83 5.22 -1.04
N PRO A 447 5.52 5.05 0.11
CA PRO A 447 6.56 4.03 0.24
C PRO A 447 6.02 2.64 -0.15
N PHE A 448 6.92 1.82 -0.70
CA PHE A 448 6.68 0.40 -0.92
C PHE A 448 7.62 -0.42 -0.04
N ALA A 449 7.06 -1.37 0.70
CA ALA A 449 7.81 -2.34 1.50
C ALA A 449 7.68 -3.73 0.88
N VAL A 450 8.76 -4.50 0.91
CA VAL A 450 8.86 -5.88 0.42
C VAL A 450 9.23 -6.79 1.60
N ASN A 451 8.42 -7.82 1.85
CA ASN A 451 8.61 -8.77 2.96
C ASN A 451 9.00 -10.15 2.43
N ASP A 452 10.17 -10.65 2.80
CA ASP A 452 10.61 -12.02 2.45
C ASP A 452 10.27 -13.08 3.51
N GLY A 453 9.65 -12.67 4.62
CA GLY A 453 9.34 -13.51 5.79
C GLY A 453 10.43 -13.51 6.86
N SER A 454 11.57 -12.88 6.61
CA SER A 454 12.68 -12.72 7.57
C SER A 454 13.07 -11.26 7.81
N ASP A 455 13.08 -10.41 6.78
CA ASP A 455 13.13 -8.94 6.89
C ASP A 455 12.08 -8.28 5.98
N ILE A 456 11.75 -7.03 6.33
CA ILE A 456 10.92 -6.15 5.53
C ILE A 456 11.82 -5.03 5.01
N TRP A 457 12.16 -5.06 3.73
CA TRP A 457 12.93 -3.99 3.09
C TRP A 457 11.99 -2.88 2.60
N VAL A 458 12.29 -1.62 2.91
CA VAL A 458 11.52 -0.47 2.40
C VAL A 458 12.32 0.21 1.30
N LEU A 459 11.68 0.41 0.14
CA LEU A 459 12.23 1.14 -0.99
C LEU A 459 12.63 2.56 -0.55
N PRO A 460 13.89 3.04 -0.69
CA PRO A 460 14.28 4.38 -0.27
C PRO A 460 13.76 5.46 -1.23
N GLY A 461 12.46 5.74 -1.12
CA GLY A 461 11.65 6.55 -2.02
C GLY A 461 10.22 6.03 -2.07
N GLY A 462 9.42 6.52 -3.01
CA GLY A 462 8.02 6.12 -3.14
C GLY A 462 7.30 6.91 -4.21
N LEU A 463 6.04 6.56 -4.47
CA LEU A 463 5.21 7.30 -5.41
C LEU A 463 4.65 8.53 -4.70
N THR A 464 5.14 9.72 -5.03
CA THR A 464 4.50 10.97 -4.64
C THR A 464 3.42 11.29 -5.67
N ARG A 465 2.14 11.34 -5.26
CA ARG A 465 1.03 11.83 -6.08
C ARG A 465 0.74 13.29 -5.76
N VAL A 466 0.23 14.03 -6.73
CA VAL A 466 0.00 15.48 -6.63
C VAL A 466 -1.38 15.84 -7.18
N ALA A 467 -2.18 16.56 -6.41
CA ALA A 467 -3.42 17.17 -6.90
C ALA A 467 -3.06 18.38 -7.78
N LEU A 468 -3.12 18.21 -9.11
CA LEU A 468 -2.81 19.29 -10.06
C LEU A 468 -3.83 20.46 -10.05
N PRO A 469 -5.15 20.23 -9.87
CA PRO A 469 -6.11 21.32 -9.73
C PRO A 469 -5.87 22.16 -8.46
N GLU A 470 -6.08 23.47 -8.55
CA GLU A 470 -5.84 24.38 -7.43
C GLU A 470 -6.80 24.12 -6.24
N GLY A 471 -6.26 24.17 -5.02
CA GLY A 471 -7.03 24.03 -3.78
C GLY A 471 -7.62 22.64 -3.50
N GLN A 472 -7.39 21.64 -4.37
CA GLN A 472 -7.88 20.29 -4.15
C GLN A 472 -6.96 19.46 -3.26
N LEU A 473 -7.56 18.78 -2.28
CA LEU A 473 -6.87 17.82 -1.39
C LEU A 473 -6.90 16.38 -1.95
N VAL A 474 -7.59 16.15 -3.08
CA VAL A 474 -7.79 14.81 -3.65
C VAL A 474 -6.70 14.51 -4.69
N VAL A 475 -5.69 13.75 -4.27
CA VAL A 475 -4.50 13.38 -5.07
C VAL A 475 -4.71 12.12 -5.94
N ASN A 476 -5.95 11.71 -6.20
CA ASN A 476 -6.25 10.47 -6.91
C ASN A 476 -5.95 10.58 -8.42
N SER A 477 -5.08 9.69 -8.93
CA SER A 477 -4.70 9.61 -10.34
C SER A 477 -5.91 9.48 -11.29
N SER A 478 -6.98 8.79 -10.87
CA SER A 478 -8.21 8.64 -11.69
C SER A 478 -9.04 9.94 -11.82
N GLN A 479 -8.58 11.05 -11.24
CA GLN A 479 -9.17 12.39 -11.39
C GLN A 479 -8.16 13.44 -11.90
N GLY A 480 -7.06 12.98 -12.53
CA GLY A 480 -6.04 13.88 -13.10
C GLY A 480 -4.92 14.28 -12.14
N GLY A 481 -4.68 13.49 -11.08
CA GLY A 481 -3.50 13.65 -10.24
C GLY A 481 -2.20 13.25 -10.97
N GLY A 482 -1.18 14.11 -10.89
CA GLY A 482 0.16 13.86 -11.43
C GLY A 482 1.07 13.15 -10.42
N SER A 483 2.34 12.94 -10.79
CA SER A 483 3.36 12.38 -9.91
C SER A 483 4.69 13.12 -9.97
N LYS A 484 5.49 12.90 -8.93
CA LYS A 484 6.88 13.38 -8.81
C LYS A 484 7.79 12.21 -8.49
N ASP A 485 9.07 12.34 -8.79
CA ASP A 485 10.09 11.46 -8.19
C ASP A 485 10.27 11.79 -6.70
N THR A 486 10.62 10.81 -5.88
CA THR A 486 10.86 10.99 -4.42
C THR A 486 12.33 10.68 -4.09
N TRP A 487 13.12 11.73 -3.87
CA TRP A 487 14.54 11.66 -3.59
C TRP A 487 14.79 11.56 -2.08
N VAL A 488 15.22 10.38 -1.62
CA VAL A 488 15.85 10.26 -0.30
C VAL A 488 17.31 10.66 -0.44
N VAL A 489 17.73 11.69 0.30
CA VAL A 489 19.04 12.33 0.15
C VAL A 489 19.93 12.18 1.38
N GLY A 490 21.21 11.90 1.14
CA GLY A 490 22.25 11.80 2.17
C GLY A 490 22.25 10.49 2.98
N GLY A 491 22.84 10.57 4.17
CA GLY A 491 23.29 9.42 4.95
C GLY A 491 24.55 8.78 4.34
N MET A 492 25.05 7.69 4.93
CA MET A 492 26.05 6.87 4.24
C MET A 492 25.36 6.14 3.07
N ALA A 493 25.61 6.62 1.86
CA ALA A 493 25.34 5.87 0.64
C ALA A 493 26.20 4.59 0.62
N PRO A 494 25.71 3.45 0.08
CA PRO A 494 26.54 2.28 -0.13
C PRO A 494 27.71 2.61 -1.06
N ASN A 495 28.93 2.47 -0.56
CA ASN A 495 30.12 2.47 -1.42
C ASN A 495 30.03 1.23 -2.32
N HIS A 496 29.77 1.48 -3.61
CA HIS A 496 29.42 0.48 -4.62
C HIS A 496 28.00 -0.10 -4.48
N VAL A 497 27.22 0.02 -5.56
CA VAL A 497 26.07 -0.83 -5.84
C VAL A 497 26.52 -1.79 -6.93
N GLU A 498 26.85 -3.03 -6.56
CA GLU A 498 26.98 -4.09 -7.56
C GLU A 498 25.59 -4.37 -8.13
N TYR A 499 25.33 -3.85 -9.34
CA TYR A 499 24.37 -4.51 -10.22
C TYR A 499 24.92 -5.91 -10.48
N GLY A 500 24.30 -6.93 -9.89
CA GLY A 500 24.71 -8.32 -10.06
C GLY A 500 24.82 -8.73 -11.53
N GLN A 501 25.56 -9.80 -11.82
CA GLN A 501 25.86 -10.23 -13.19
C GLN A 501 24.63 -10.83 -13.90
N GLY A 502 23.71 -9.94 -14.30
CA GLY A 502 22.47 -10.20 -15.01
C GLY A 502 21.85 -8.86 -15.41
N THR A 503 22.18 -8.36 -16.60
CA THR A 503 21.60 -7.16 -17.24
C THR A 503 21.38 -5.96 -16.29
N GLY A 504 22.46 -5.41 -15.73
CA GLY A 504 22.39 -4.16 -14.97
C GLY A 504 21.80 -2.99 -15.78
N LEU A 505 21.46 -1.87 -15.12
CA LEU A 505 20.65 -0.78 -15.70
C LEU A 505 21.13 -0.27 -17.08
N ALA A 506 22.45 -0.24 -17.32
CA ALA A 506 23.03 0.13 -18.61
C ALA A 506 22.73 -0.88 -19.75
N GLY A 507 22.64 -2.18 -19.45
CA GLY A 507 22.21 -3.20 -20.39
C GLY A 507 20.72 -3.08 -20.75
N LEU A 508 19.87 -2.78 -19.76
CA LEU A 508 18.45 -2.48 -19.98
C LEU A 508 18.23 -1.21 -20.84
N VAL A 509 19.13 -0.23 -20.73
CA VAL A 509 19.16 0.94 -21.63
C VAL A 509 19.58 0.54 -23.05
N ALA A 510 20.58 -0.32 -23.20
CA ALA A 510 21.05 -0.79 -24.52
C ALA A 510 19.98 -1.64 -25.26
N ASP A 511 19.35 -2.59 -24.57
CA ASP A 511 18.29 -3.45 -25.14
C ASP A 511 17.11 -2.64 -25.70
N GLN A 512 16.67 -1.62 -24.96
CA GLN A 512 15.57 -0.76 -25.40
C GLN A 512 15.98 0.19 -26.53
N ALA A 513 17.23 0.68 -26.54
CA ALA A 513 17.74 1.46 -27.67
C ALA A 513 17.86 0.62 -28.95
N ALA A 514 18.23 -0.67 -28.83
CA ALA A 514 18.38 -1.57 -29.96
C ALA A 514 17.04 -1.98 -30.60
N THR A 515 15.96 -2.13 -29.81
CA THR A 515 14.65 -2.58 -30.32
C THR A 515 13.89 -1.52 -31.12
N VAL A 516 14.23 -0.23 -30.99
CA VAL A 516 13.52 0.87 -31.68
C VAL A 516 13.98 1.05 -33.14
N THR A 517 15.13 0.50 -33.53
CA THR A 517 15.76 0.74 -34.85
C THR A 517 16.01 -0.53 -35.69
N ALA A 518 15.69 -1.72 -35.18
CA ALA A 518 15.95 -2.98 -35.86
C ALA A 518 14.67 -3.63 -36.42
N ALA A 519 14.43 -3.48 -37.73
CA ALA A 519 13.58 -4.42 -38.44
C ALA A 519 14.27 -5.80 -38.42
N VAL A 520 13.55 -6.85 -37.98
CA VAL A 520 14.13 -8.18 -37.75
C VAL A 520 14.69 -8.75 -39.07
N PRO A 521 16.00 -9.02 -39.18
CA PRO A 521 16.55 -9.71 -40.33
C PRO A 521 16.13 -11.18 -40.27
N ILE A 522 15.46 -11.67 -41.32
CA ILE A 522 15.08 -13.08 -41.44
C ILE A 522 16.36 -13.89 -41.68
N VAL A 523 16.83 -14.59 -40.64
CA VAL A 523 17.93 -15.55 -40.75
C VAL A 523 17.35 -16.85 -41.31
N TYR A 524 17.64 -17.12 -42.59
CA TYR A 524 17.44 -18.42 -43.20
C TYR A 524 18.61 -19.35 -42.83
N GLU A 525 18.38 -20.28 -41.91
CA GLU A 525 19.18 -21.52 -41.91
C GLU A 525 18.72 -22.40 -43.06
N ALA A 526 19.66 -22.96 -43.82
CA ALA A 526 19.36 -23.81 -44.96
C ALA A 526 18.83 -25.17 -44.49
N GLN A 527 17.74 -25.64 -45.09
CA GLN A 527 17.22 -27.00 -44.92
C GLN A 527 17.30 -27.73 -46.27
N ASP A 528 17.70 -29.00 -46.24
CA ASP A 528 17.80 -29.84 -47.43
C ASP A 528 16.44 -30.04 -48.12
N GLU A 529 16.44 -30.16 -49.44
CA GLU A 529 15.20 -30.25 -50.25
C GLU A 529 14.39 -31.54 -49.96
N PRO A 530 13.12 -31.44 -49.54
CA PRO A 530 12.21 -32.57 -49.53
C PRO A 530 11.69 -32.81 -50.96
N SER A 531 11.98 -33.97 -51.54
CA SER A 531 11.47 -34.31 -52.87
C SER A 531 9.97 -34.71 -52.83
N HIS A 532 9.28 -34.39 -53.94
CA HIS A 532 7.88 -34.73 -54.26
C HIS A 532 6.79 -33.80 -53.70
N SER A 533 5.70 -33.66 -54.47
CA SER A 533 4.69 -32.61 -54.35
C SER A 533 3.28 -33.23 -54.23
N PRO A 534 2.35 -32.64 -53.46
CA PRO A 534 1.10 -33.30 -53.07
C PRO A 534 0.01 -33.26 -54.17
N GLN A 535 0.10 -34.16 -55.14
CA GLN A 535 -1.02 -34.55 -56.01
C GLN A 535 -1.08 -36.07 -56.20
N ASP A 536 -1.59 -36.80 -55.21
CA ASP A 536 -2.17 -38.13 -55.41
C ASP A 536 -3.10 -38.57 -54.26
N HIS A 537 -4.13 -39.36 -54.61
CA HIS A 537 -5.17 -39.93 -53.72
C HIS A 537 -5.77 -41.17 -54.41
N PRO A 538 -6.32 -42.17 -53.68
CA PRO A 538 -5.91 -42.72 -52.38
C PRO A 538 -5.71 -44.27 -52.47
N GLY A 539 -5.13 -44.92 -51.45
CA GLY A 539 -4.80 -46.36 -51.49
C GLY A 539 -5.01 -47.13 -50.17
N THR A 540 -5.44 -48.39 -50.28
CA THR A 540 -5.71 -49.38 -49.22
C THR A 540 -4.46 -50.19 -48.78
N ALA A 541 -4.63 -51.11 -47.81
CA ALA A 541 -3.63 -51.99 -47.13
C ALA A 541 -2.87 -51.27 -45.98
N GLU A 542 -2.47 -51.90 -44.86
CA GLU A 542 -2.62 -53.25 -44.24
C GLU A 542 -2.59 -53.00 -42.69
N GLN A 543 -3.17 -53.74 -41.73
CA GLN A 543 -3.35 -55.18 -41.44
C GLN A 543 -2.06 -55.99 -41.16
N GLY A 544 -1.76 -56.16 -39.86
CA GLY A 544 -0.60 -56.89 -39.31
C GLY A 544 0.17 -56.02 -38.30
N GLU A 545 0.69 -56.50 -37.16
CA GLU A 545 0.69 -57.85 -36.59
C GLU A 545 0.51 -57.87 -35.05
N GLN A 546 0.28 -59.08 -34.56
CA GLN A 546 0.04 -59.62 -33.22
C GLN A 546 1.06 -59.16 -32.15
N GLN A 547 0.67 -58.92 -30.89
CA GLN A 547 0.31 -59.90 -29.83
C GLN A 547 1.38 -60.96 -29.48
N GLN A 548 1.88 -60.89 -28.23
CA GLN A 548 2.50 -61.92 -27.35
C GLN A 548 3.66 -61.26 -26.57
N GLN A 549 3.95 -61.51 -25.28
CA GLN A 549 3.33 -62.23 -24.15
C GLN A 549 3.43 -61.27 -22.92
N GLY A 550 2.86 -61.46 -21.73
CA GLY A 550 2.31 -62.65 -21.07
C GLY A 550 2.99 -62.82 -19.71
N ARG A 551 2.37 -62.25 -18.66
CA ARG A 551 2.42 -62.55 -17.20
C ARG A 551 3.52 -63.47 -16.64
N ASP A 552 4.07 -63.12 -15.47
CA ASP A 552 3.58 -63.73 -14.21
C ASP A 552 3.98 -62.98 -12.91
N SER A 553 3.23 -63.31 -11.86
CA SER A 553 3.35 -62.87 -10.44
C SER A 553 4.14 -63.93 -9.61
N VAL A 554 4.32 -63.91 -8.28
CA VAL A 554 3.67 -63.27 -7.11
C VAL A 554 4.70 -63.12 -5.95
N ASP A 555 4.35 -62.29 -4.97
CA ASP A 555 4.61 -62.45 -3.52
C ASP A 555 5.96 -62.00 -2.87
N GLY A 556 5.85 -61.66 -1.58
CA GLY A 556 6.94 -61.15 -0.72
C GLY A 556 6.42 -60.20 0.37
N SER A 557 6.26 -60.69 1.61
CA SER A 557 5.43 -60.04 2.63
C SER A 557 6.18 -59.38 3.81
N ALA A 558 5.51 -58.37 4.38
CA ALA A 558 5.62 -57.85 5.76
C ALA A 558 6.95 -57.24 6.28
N SER A 559 6.86 -55.99 6.74
CA SER A 559 7.00 -55.68 8.18
C SER A 559 6.29 -54.37 8.54
N VAL A 560 5.97 -54.17 9.83
CA VAL A 560 5.33 -52.95 10.35
C VAL A 560 6.33 -52.15 11.16
N ALA A 561 6.53 -50.87 10.82
CA ALA A 561 7.40 -49.95 11.56
C ALA A 561 6.67 -48.61 11.84
N SER A 562 6.12 -48.48 13.06
CA SER A 562 5.34 -47.29 13.48
C SER A 562 6.24 -46.09 13.83
N ALA A 563 6.76 -45.40 12.83
CA ALA A 563 7.57 -44.19 13.01
C ALA A 563 6.74 -42.98 13.50
N ARG A 564 6.64 -42.79 14.82
CA ARG A 564 6.13 -41.55 15.43
C ARG A 564 7.08 -40.38 15.19
N PHE A 565 6.93 -39.67 14.08
CA PHE A 565 7.58 -38.37 13.90
C PHE A 565 6.84 -37.29 14.69
N ALA A 566 7.43 -36.87 15.82
CA ALA A 566 6.98 -35.70 16.55
C ALA A 566 7.28 -34.44 15.71
N ARG A 567 6.23 -33.76 15.24
CA ARG A 567 6.39 -32.42 14.63
C ARG A 567 6.82 -31.43 15.71
N SER A 568 8.01 -30.87 15.58
CA SER A 568 8.47 -29.72 16.37
C SER A 568 7.67 -28.49 15.99
N ALA A 569 6.52 -28.28 16.64
CA ALA A 569 5.68 -27.12 16.44
C ALA A 569 6.32 -25.87 17.08
N THR A 570 7.27 -25.26 16.37
CA THR A 570 7.73 -23.88 16.61
C THR A 570 6.66 -22.88 16.16
N GLY A 571 5.45 -23.03 16.69
CA GLY A 571 4.44 -21.99 16.61
C GLY A 571 4.88 -20.82 17.50
N TRP A 572 4.78 -19.61 16.97
CA TRP A 572 4.99 -18.38 17.72
C TRP A 572 4.14 -18.40 19.00
N ARG A 573 4.82 -18.26 20.14
CA ARG A 573 4.17 -18.05 21.44
C ARG A 573 4.36 -16.58 21.82
N PRO A 574 3.31 -15.84 22.20
CA PRO A 574 3.52 -14.60 22.94
C PRO A 574 4.24 -14.91 24.26
N PRO A 575 5.00 -13.96 24.82
CA PRO A 575 5.68 -14.14 26.10
C PRO A 575 4.67 -14.48 27.20
N ALA A 576 5.07 -15.38 28.11
CA ALA A 576 4.16 -15.91 29.12
C ALA A 576 3.82 -14.85 30.18
N PHE A 577 2.57 -14.42 30.22
CA PHE A 577 2.04 -13.58 31.30
C PHE A 577 2.03 -14.34 32.63
N GLU A 578 3.01 -14.09 33.50
CA GLU A 578 2.96 -14.51 34.90
C GLU A 578 1.87 -13.71 35.64
N ARG A 579 0.75 -14.38 35.94
CA ARG A 579 -0.36 -13.80 36.69
C ARG A 579 -0.01 -13.65 38.17
N SER A 580 0.57 -12.51 38.56
CA SER A 580 0.61 -12.07 39.95
C SER A 580 -0.82 -11.86 40.49
N ALA A 581 -1.33 -12.84 41.23
CA ALA A 581 -2.70 -12.83 41.75
C ALA A 581 -2.83 -11.96 43.01
N VAL A 582 -3.16 -10.68 42.83
CA VAL A 582 -3.57 -9.79 43.93
C VAL A 582 -5.00 -10.14 44.34
N LEU A 583 -5.17 -10.89 45.44
CA LEU A 583 -6.49 -11.17 46.01
C LEU A 583 -7.12 -9.91 46.61
N SER A 584 -8.21 -9.43 45.99
CA SER A 584 -9.04 -8.36 46.52
C SER A 584 -10.10 -8.90 47.51
N GLN A 585 -9.72 -9.04 48.79
CA GLN A 585 -10.70 -9.31 49.84
C GLN A 585 -11.52 -8.06 50.15
N ARG A 586 -12.84 -8.12 49.96
CA ARG A 586 -13.79 -7.12 50.46
C ARG A 586 -14.05 -7.37 51.96
N PRO A 587 -13.99 -6.34 52.83
CA PRO A 587 -14.35 -6.49 54.24
C PRO A 587 -15.87 -6.50 54.43
N THR A 588 -16.36 -7.37 55.31
CA THR A 588 -17.69 -7.29 55.92
C THR A 588 -17.61 -6.61 57.29
N ALA A 589 -18.72 -6.04 57.77
CA ALA A 589 -18.73 -5.12 58.91
C ALA A 589 -19.19 -5.75 60.24
N GLY A 590 -18.67 -5.21 61.36
CA GLY A 590 -19.08 -5.51 62.74
C GLY A 590 -17.88 -5.87 63.63
N GLY A 591 -17.69 -5.27 64.82
CA GLY A 591 -18.41 -4.16 65.45
C GLY A 591 -17.97 -3.93 66.91
N LEU A 592 -18.76 -3.12 67.65
CA LEU A 592 -18.76 -2.89 69.11
C LEU A 592 -17.74 -1.93 69.78
N ALA A 593 -18.34 -0.99 70.52
CA ALA A 593 -17.96 -0.42 71.83
C ALA A 593 -16.81 0.62 71.98
N ALA A 594 -17.15 1.71 72.68
CA ALA A 594 -16.26 2.69 73.34
C ALA A 594 -16.20 2.39 74.88
N PRO A 595 -15.53 3.15 75.79
CA PRO A 595 -15.80 4.59 76.03
C PRO A 595 -14.64 5.48 76.57
N SER A 596 -14.96 6.77 76.81
CA SER A 596 -14.22 7.79 77.61
C SER A 596 -12.93 8.39 77.00
N ALA A 597 -12.53 9.65 77.25
CA ALA A 597 -13.08 10.72 78.12
C ALA A 597 -12.97 12.14 77.48
N HIS A 598 -13.39 13.18 78.21
CA HIS A 598 -13.59 14.60 77.83
C HIS A 598 -12.82 15.53 78.83
N PRO A 599 -12.80 16.89 78.72
CA PRO A 599 -12.47 17.82 77.61
C PRO A 599 -11.57 18.98 78.18
N PRO A 600 -11.79 20.32 78.02
CA PRO A 600 -12.27 21.19 76.90
C PRO A 600 -11.42 22.47 76.61
N ARG A 601 -11.74 23.15 75.47
CA ARG A 601 -11.72 24.61 75.12
C ARG A 601 -11.23 24.80 73.66
N SER A 602 -11.68 25.72 72.79
CA SER A 602 -12.77 26.76 72.68
C SER A 602 -12.53 27.49 71.33
N LEU A 603 -13.39 28.18 70.55
CA LEU A 603 -14.82 28.61 70.36
C LEU A 603 -14.82 29.31 68.94
N SER A 604 -15.81 29.93 68.25
CA SER A 604 -17.29 30.06 68.10
C SER A 604 -17.52 31.15 67.00
N GLU A 605 -18.57 31.32 66.20
CA GLU A 605 -19.83 30.62 65.82
C GLU A 605 -20.47 31.38 64.60
N ARG A 606 -21.49 30.81 63.91
CA ARG A 606 -22.57 31.52 63.12
C ARG A 606 -22.16 32.34 61.86
N SER A 607 -23.03 32.77 60.92
CA SER A 607 -24.50 32.55 60.65
C SER A 607 -24.95 32.90 59.20
N GLU A 608 -25.92 32.13 58.67
CA GLU A 608 -27.14 32.51 57.90
C GLU A 608 -27.19 33.59 56.77
N SER A 609 -27.51 33.10 55.55
CA SER A 609 -28.58 33.53 54.60
C SER A 609 -28.79 35.00 54.12
N LYS A 610 -28.95 35.18 52.78
CA LYS A 610 -30.23 35.56 52.10
C LYS A 610 -30.14 35.70 50.56
N ARG A 611 -31.27 35.46 49.89
CA ARG A 611 -31.69 35.89 48.51
C ARG A 611 -32.96 36.79 48.69
N PRO A 612 -33.70 37.30 47.65
CA PRO A 612 -33.53 37.31 46.18
C PRO A 612 -33.67 38.71 45.52
N GLY A 613 -33.72 38.79 44.16
CA GLY A 613 -34.14 40.00 43.44
C GLY A 613 -34.28 39.83 41.90
N LEU A 614 -35.51 39.96 41.38
CA LEU A 614 -35.97 40.09 39.98
C LEU A 614 -37.16 41.08 40.02
N PRO A 615 -37.52 41.86 38.98
CA PRO A 615 -38.00 41.32 37.69
C PRO A 615 -37.79 42.16 36.40
N ALA A 616 -38.09 41.49 35.27
CA ALA A 616 -38.60 41.92 33.93
C ALA A 616 -38.73 43.40 33.49
N ALA A 617 -38.47 43.67 32.19
CA ALA A 617 -39.52 43.95 31.17
C ALA A 617 -38.99 44.34 29.75
N GLY A 618 -39.61 43.83 28.68
CA GLY A 618 -39.55 44.34 27.28
C GLY A 618 -38.23 44.11 26.48
N GLY A 619 -38.23 44.09 25.14
CA GLY A 619 -39.35 44.01 24.18
C GLY A 619 -38.97 44.33 22.72
N THR A 620 -39.50 43.55 21.75
CA THR A 620 -39.68 43.86 20.30
C THR A 620 -38.48 44.28 19.41
N SER A 621 -38.21 43.44 18.40
CA SER A 621 -37.88 43.75 16.98
C SER A 621 -37.02 44.98 16.61
N CYS A 622 -35.92 44.71 15.90
CA CYS A 622 -35.83 44.96 14.45
C CYS A 622 -34.95 43.89 13.80
#